data_AF-A0A519TKJ9-F1
#
_entry.id   AF-A0A519TKJ9-F1
#
_cell.length_a   1.000
_cell.length_b   1.000
_cell.length_c   1.000
_cell.angle_alpha   90.00
_cell.angle_beta   90.00
_cell.angle_gamma   90.00
#
_symmetry.space_group_name_H-M   'P 1'
#
loop_
_entity.id
_entity.type
_entity.pdbx_description
1 polymer ?
#
loop_
_entity_poly.entity_id
_entity_poly.type
_entity_poly.pdbx_seq_one_letter_code
_entity_poly.pdbx_strand_id
1 'polypeptide(L)'
;MKQLFFSLLLLCGALNLKAEDGHQLWLRPHPAAPVTVTTSAKNSPLLATARQELQRGWQGAAGATVRLTIKPDKALRNDGFRLSATSV
;
A
#
# COMPACT_ATOMS: atom_id res chain seq x y z
N MET A 1 -33.58 32.30 9.70
CA MET A 1 -32.76 31.46 10.61
C MET A 1 -32.51 30.05 10.09
N LYS A 2 -33.51 29.32 9.57
CA LYS A 2 -33.34 27.94 9.05
C LYS A 2 -32.31 27.82 7.91
N GLN A 3 -32.29 28.79 7.00
CA GLN A 3 -31.33 28.87 5.88
C GLN A 3 -29.88 29.02 6.37
N LEU A 4 -29.63 29.90 7.34
CA LEU A 4 -28.30 30.11 7.95
C LEU A 4 -27.79 28.86 8.66
N PHE A 5 -28.67 28.15 9.36
CA PHE A 5 -28.33 26.89 10.00
C PHE A 5 -27.92 25.83 8.97
N PHE A 6 -28.63 25.75 7.85
CA PHE A 6 -28.30 24.84 6.75
C PHE A 6 -26.96 25.17 6.09
N SER A 7 -26.69 26.45 5.83
CA SER A 7 -25.40 26.89 5.27
C SER A 7 -24.24 26.62 6.23
N LEU A 8 -24.44 26.83 7.54
CA LEU A 8 -23.43 26.52 8.55
C LEU A 8 -23.13 25.01 8.60
N LEU A 9 -24.17 24.17 8.51
CA LEU A 9 -24.02 22.72 8.48
C LEU A 9 -23.22 22.26 7.25
N LEU A 10 -23.49 22.83 6.08
CA LEU A 10 -22.74 22.55 4.84
C LEU A 10 -21.28 22.98 4.95
N LEU A 11 -21.02 24.17 5.51
CA LEU A 11 -19.66 24.68 5.70
C LEU A 11 -18.85 23.79 6.66
N CYS A 12 -19.46 23.34 7.75
CA CYS A 12 -18.83 22.39 8.68
C CYS A 12 -18.53 21.04 8.02
N GLY A 13 -19.41 20.56 7.14
CA GLY A 13 -19.18 19.33 6.37
C GLY A 13 -17.96 19.45 5.43
N ALA A 14 -17.79 20.60 4.78
CA ALA A 14 -16.69 20.83 3.85
C ALA A 14 -15.30 20.79 4.50
N LEU A 15 -15.19 21.14 5.80
CA LEU A 15 -13.92 21.13 6.53
C LEU A 15 -13.31 19.73 6.74
N ASN A 16 -14.13 18.68 6.58
CA ASN A 16 -13.71 17.28 6.76
C ASN A 16 -13.29 16.60 5.46
N LEU A 17 -13.49 17.24 4.30
CA LEU A 17 -13.05 16.71 3.01
C LEU A 17 -11.53 16.76 2.93
N LYS A 18 -10.91 15.61 2.65
CA LYS A 18 -9.48 15.51 2.33
C LYS A 18 -9.36 15.16 0.86
N ALA A 19 -8.44 15.85 0.17
CA ALA A 19 -8.06 15.44 -1.18
C ALA A 19 -7.35 14.09 -1.08
N GLU A 20 -7.65 13.22 -2.04
CA GLU A 20 -6.86 12.01 -2.22
C GLU A 20 -5.45 12.39 -2.66
N ASP A 21 -4.43 11.75 -2.08
CA ASP A 21 -3.06 11.91 -2.54
C ASP A 21 -2.79 11.04 -3.78
N GLY A 22 -1.58 11.16 -4.34
CA GLY A 22 -1.19 10.37 -5.51
C GLY A 22 -1.21 8.86 -5.24
N HIS A 23 -0.93 8.42 -4.01
CA HIS A 23 -1.00 7.00 -3.65
C HIS A 23 -2.45 6.52 -3.73
N GLN A 24 -3.39 7.25 -3.13
CA GLN A 24 -4.82 6.90 -3.12
C GLN A 24 -5.45 6.94 -4.52
N LEU A 25 -5.03 7.90 -5.36
CA LEU A 25 -5.51 8.03 -6.74
C LEU A 25 -5.08 6.85 -7.62
N TRP A 26 -3.81 6.42 -7.52
CA TRP A 26 -3.24 5.38 -8.39
C TRP A 26 -3.37 3.96 -7.80
N LEU A 27 -3.33 3.82 -6.48
CA LEU A 27 -3.43 2.57 -5.72
C LEU A 27 -4.70 2.61 -4.86
N ARG A 28 -5.85 2.64 -5.54
CA ARG A 28 -7.15 2.72 -4.85
C ARG A 28 -7.28 1.62 -3.79
N PRO A 29 -7.83 1.93 -2.60
CA PRO A 29 -8.04 0.92 -1.56
C PRO A 29 -8.93 -0.20 -2.06
N HIS A 30 -8.44 -1.44 -1.96
CA HIS A 30 -9.21 -2.66 -2.21
C HIS A 30 -9.12 -3.56 -0.98
N PRO A 31 -10.13 -4.41 -0.72
CA PRO A 31 -10.01 -5.44 0.31
C PRO A 31 -8.79 -6.31 0.03
N ALA A 32 -7.85 -6.35 0.98
CA ALA A 32 -6.67 -7.19 0.88
C ALA A 32 -6.95 -8.59 1.42
N ALA A 33 -6.56 -9.61 0.66
CA ALA A 33 -6.50 -10.97 1.18
C ALA A 33 -5.35 -11.09 2.20
N PRO A 34 -5.49 -11.91 3.26
CA PRO A 34 -4.43 -12.06 4.24
C PRO A 34 -3.18 -12.66 3.60
N VAL A 35 -2.01 -12.08 3.89
CA VAL A 35 -0.71 -12.55 3.38
C VAL A 35 0.37 -12.41 4.45
N THR A 36 1.26 -13.39 4.52
CA THR A 36 2.45 -13.33 5.35
C THR A 36 3.63 -12.90 4.48
N VAL A 37 4.29 -11.80 4.83
CA VAL A 37 5.44 -11.29 4.08
C VAL A 37 6.71 -11.46 4.91
N THR A 38 7.59 -12.34 4.46
CA THR A 38 8.87 -12.64 5.10
C THR A 38 10.01 -11.94 4.38
N THR A 39 11.06 -11.55 5.10
CA THR A 39 12.21 -10.84 4.53
C THR A 39 13.49 -11.58 4.88
N SER A 40 14.37 -11.83 3.91
CA SER A 40 15.69 -12.44 4.17
C SER A 40 16.78 -11.43 4.56
N ALA A 41 16.53 -10.14 4.36
CA ALA A 41 17.47 -9.05 4.60
C ALA A 41 17.23 -8.34 5.93
N LYS A 42 18.23 -7.56 6.38
CA LYS A 42 18.09 -6.68 7.56
C LYS A 42 16.92 -5.70 7.34
N ASN A 43 16.12 -5.49 8.38
CA ASN A 43 15.01 -4.55 8.32
C ASN A 43 15.52 -3.14 7.99
N SER A 44 15.02 -2.57 6.90
CA SER A 44 15.21 -1.18 6.50
C SER A 44 13.85 -0.47 6.39
N PRO A 45 13.79 0.87 6.45
CA PRO A 45 12.55 1.61 6.24
C PRO A 45 11.88 1.32 4.90
N LEU A 46 12.70 1.11 3.85
CA LEU A 46 12.20 0.73 2.52
C LEU A 46 11.53 -0.65 2.52
N LEU A 47 12.17 -1.65 3.14
CA LEU A 47 11.58 -2.99 3.26
C LEU A 47 10.35 -3.01 4.15
N ALA A 48 10.30 -2.17 5.19
CA ALA A 48 9.11 -2.01 6.01
C ALA A 48 7.94 -1.45 5.19
N THR A 49 8.20 -0.44 4.36
CA THR A 49 7.20 0.13 3.44
C THR A 49 6.74 -0.92 2.43
N ALA A 50 7.65 -1.61 1.75
CA ALA A 50 7.30 -2.66 0.78
C ALA A 50 6.46 -3.78 1.40
N ARG A 51 6.81 -4.21 2.63
CA ARG A 51 6.04 -5.19 3.39
C ARG A 51 4.61 -4.69 3.66
N GLN A 52 4.49 -3.46 4.12
CA GLN A 52 3.20 -2.84 4.43
C GLN A 52 2.33 -2.71 3.18
N GLU A 53 2.89 -2.26 2.06
CA GLU A 53 2.14 -2.13 0.81
C GLU A 53 1.67 -3.48 0.27
N LEU A 54 2.51 -4.52 0.34
CA LEU A 54 2.09 -5.87 0.00
C LEU A 54 0.96 -6.37 0.88
N GLN A 55 1.02 -6.14 2.19
CA GLN A 55 -0.03 -6.56 3.12
C GLN A 55 -1.35 -5.78 2.93
N ARG A 56 -1.27 -4.49 2.60
CA ARG A 56 -2.44 -3.62 2.38
C ARG A 56 -3.08 -3.79 1.01
N GLY A 57 -2.34 -4.29 0.03
CA GLY A 57 -2.78 -4.40 -1.37
C GLY A 57 -2.84 -5.82 -1.92
N TRP A 58 -2.68 -6.86 -1.09
CA TRP A 58 -2.61 -8.23 -1.58
C TRP A 58 -3.91 -8.69 -2.24
N GLN A 59 -3.83 -9.03 -3.52
CA GLN A 59 -4.93 -9.59 -4.33
C GLN A 59 -4.68 -11.04 -4.76
N GLY A 60 -3.62 -11.67 -4.23
CA GLY A 60 -3.32 -13.08 -4.50
C GLY A 60 -4.10 -14.03 -3.58
N ALA A 61 -3.65 -15.28 -3.51
CA ALA A 61 -4.29 -16.28 -2.66
C ALA A 61 -4.27 -15.87 -1.17
N ALA A 62 -5.40 -16.04 -0.49
CA ALA A 62 -5.51 -15.82 0.95
C ALA A 62 -4.61 -16.82 1.70
N GLY A 63 -3.93 -16.34 2.74
CA GLY A 63 -2.98 -17.12 3.55
C GLY A 63 -1.64 -17.39 2.84
N ALA A 64 -1.39 -16.80 1.66
CA ALA A 64 -0.12 -16.96 0.97
C ALA A 64 1.06 -16.43 1.80
N THR A 65 2.24 -16.99 1.54
CA THR A 65 3.50 -16.47 2.08
C THR A 65 4.37 -15.97 0.93
N VAL A 66 4.74 -14.69 1.00
CA VAL A 66 5.62 -14.04 0.03
C VAL A 66 6.95 -13.74 0.69
N ARG A 67 8.05 -14.06 0.01
CA ARG A 67 9.41 -13.77 0.50
C ARG A 67 10.02 -12.61 -0.29
N LEU A 68 10.33 -11.52 0.41
CA LEU A 68 11.17 -10.42 -0.11
C LEU A 68 12.65 -10.76 0.08
N THR A 69 13.39 -10.81 -1.02
CA THR A 69 14.80 -11.18 -1.02
C THR A 69 15.65 -10.08 -1.67
N ILE A 70 16.56 -9.49 -0.90
CA ILE A 70 17.59 -8.60 -1.46
C ILE A 70 18.87 -9.42 -1.63
N LYS A 71 19.30 -9.60 -2.88
CA LYS A 71 20.58 -10.23 -3.22
C LYS A 71 21.15 -9.61 -4.51
N PRO A 72 22.48 -9.59 -4.67
CA PRO A 72 23.09 -9.21 -5.93
C PRO A 72 22.66 -10.17 -7.05
N ASP A 73 22.24 -9.63 -8.18
CA ASP A 73 21.95 -10.38 -9.40
C ASP A 73 22.54 -9.65 -10.60
N LYS A 74 23.51 -10.28 -11.28
CA LYS A 74 24.20 -9.68 -12.44
C LYS A 74 23.27 -9.48 -13.64
N ALA A 75 22.13 -10.17 -13.68
CA ALA A 75 21.13 -10.01 -14.73
C ALA A 75 20.20 -8.81 -14.49
N LEU A 76 20.24 -8.20 -13.31
CA LEU A 76 19.40 -7.07 -12.94
C LEU A 76 20.23 -5.78 -12.86
N ARG A 77 19.64 -4.68 -13.35
CA ARG A 77 20.19 -3.33 -13.13
C ARG A 77 19.87 -2.88 -11.70
N ASN A 78 20.42 -1.75 -11.26
CA ASN A 78 20.34 -1.24 -9.88
C ASN A 78 18.98 -1.43 -9.19
N ASP A 79 17.89 -0.93 -9.80
CA ASP A 79 16.53 -1.02 -9.25
C ASP A 79 15.69 -2.16 -9.87
N GLY A 80 16.35 -3.11 -10.54
CA GLY A 80 15.71 -4.26 -11.15
C GLY A 80 15.25 -5.28 -10.10
N PHE A 81 14.11 -5.92 -10.36
CA PHE A 81 13.54 -6.96 -9.51
C PHE A 81 13.03 -8.12 -10.35
N ARG A 82 12.79 -9.27 -9.70
CA ARG A 82 12.19 -10.45 -10.33
C ARG A 82 11.04 -10.94 -9.48
N LEU A 83 9.87 -11.07 -10.11
CA LEU A 83 8.71 -11.67 -9.48
C LEU A 83 8.69 -13.17 -9.75
N SER A 84 8.34 -13.94 -8.72
CA SER A 84 7.96 -15.35 -8.83
C SER A 84 6.63 -15.57 -8.11
N ALA A 85 6.08 -16.79 -8.17
CA ALA A 85 4.81 -17.11 -7.53
C ALA A 85 4.80 -16.82 -6.01
N THR A 86 5.96 -16.89 -5.35
CA THR A 86 6.07 -16.75 -3.88
C THR A 86 7.21 -15.84 -3.44
N SER A 87 7.86 -15.14 -4.36
CA SER A 87 8.99 -14.26 -4.03
C SER A 87 9.05 -13.00 -4.88
N VAL A 88 9.63 -11.98 -4.27
CA VAL A 88 10.04 -10.73 -4.90
C VAL A 88 11.49 -10.45 -4.53
#